data_AF-A0A7W8N8V7-F1
#
_entry.id   AF-A0A7W8N8V7-F1
#
_cell.length_a   1.000
_cell.length_b   1.000
_cell.length_c   1.000
_cell.angle_alpha   90.00
_cell.angle_beta   90.00
_cell.angle_gamma   90.00
#
_symmetry.space_group_name_H-M   'P 1'
#
loop_
_entity.id
_entity.type
_entity.pdbx_description
1 polymer ?
#
loop_
_entity_poly.entity_id
_entity_poly.type
_entity_poly.pdbx_seq_one_letter_code
_entity_poly.pdbx_strand_id
1 'polypeptide(L)'
;MKILLDESAHQREIAKNAAQNNFTFAATSHMAAVAFDKHVEFSEAYAKGLLEALFELFRKGPTKDVRDQANKLSNLRHDYVVWLTKDIDSQLQKFEKALLELAMGASIVYDESIPPNAERQKVLEEMYRTFAKVANMKEWSGQQLTDELAVNTALQQLRTILGIETLVGLRMRIVENATKELATQP
;
A
#
# COMPACT_ATOMS: atom_id res chain seq x y z
N MET A 1 8.50 40.49 31.99
CA MET A 1 8.48 39.01 31.91
C MET A 1 7.07 38.44 31.76
N LYS A 2 6.04 38.96 32.45
CA LYS A 2 4.65 38.49 32.35
C LYS A 2 4.01 38.65 30.95
N ILE A 3 4.31 39.77 30.28
CA ILE A 3 3.80 40.07 28.92
C ILE A 3 4.31 39.05 27.88
N LEU A 4 5.57 38.61 27.98
CA LEU A 4 6.15 37.59 27.07
C LEU A 4 5.51 36.19 27.28
N LEU A 5 5.13 35.87 28.51
CA LEU A 5 4.42 34.62 28.83
C LEU A 5 3.00 34.63 28.27
N ASP A 6 2.26 35.73 28.47
CA ASP A 6 0.91 35.91 27.92
C ASP A 6 0.92 35.90 26.38
N GLU A 7 1.91 36.53 25.76
CA GLU A 7 2.08 36.52 24.30
C GLU A 7 2.38 35.09 23.79
N SER A 8 3.22 34.33 24.50
CA SER A 8 3.49 32.93 24.14
C SER A 8 2.25 32.02 24.30
N ALA A 9 1.42 32.25 25.32
CA ALA A 9 0.20 31.51 25.55
C ALA A 9 -0.85 31.83 24.48
N HIS A 10 -1.00 33.12 24.15
CA HIS A 10 -1.90 33.58 23.10
C HIS A 10 -1.53 33.03 21.71
N GLN A 11 -0.24 33.02 21.37
CA GLN A 11 0.24 32.43 20.10
C GLN A 11 -0.03 30.92 20.03
N ARG A 12 0.15 30.18 21.13
CA ARG A 12 -0.21 28.75 21.19
C ARG A 12 -1.71 28.53 21.01
N GLU A 13 -2.52 29.40 21.58
CA GLU A 13 -3.98 29.31 21.47
C GLU A 13 -4.47 29.62 20.06
N ILE A 14 -3.91 30.64 19.40
CA ILE A 14 -4.13 30.91 17.98
C ILE A 14 -3.73 29.70 17.14
N ALA A 15 -2.54 29.13 17.37
CA ALA A 15 -2.06 27.96 16.63
C ALA A 15 -2.98 26.74 16.83
N LYS A 16 -3.46 26.51 18.05
CA LYS A 16 -4.43 25.45 18.36
C LYS A 16 -5.76 25.67 17.62
N ASN A 17 -6.29 26.89 17.65
CA ASN A 17 -7.55 27.23 16.98
C ASN A 17 -7.42 27.11 15.46
N ALA A 18 -6.30 27.57 14.88
CA ALA A 18 -6.02 27.40 13.46
C ALA A 18 -5.92 25.91 13.06
N ALA A 19 -5.22 25.09 13.87
CA ALA A 19 -5.14 23.65 13.64
C ALA A 19 -6.51 22.97 13.73
N GLN A 20 -7.32 23.32 14.74
CA GLN A 20 -8.66 22.80 14.93
C GLN A 20 -9.56 23.13 13.73
N ASN A 21 -9.57 24.39 13.30
CA ASN A 21 -10.39 24.86 12.18
C ASN A 21 -9.96 24.20 10.86
N ASN A 22 -8.66 24.15 10.58
CA ASN A 22 -8.13 23.49 9.39
C ASN A 22 -8.51 22.00 9.35
N PHE A 23 -8.41 21.32 10.49
CA PHE A 23 -8.83 19.93 10.60
C PHE A 23 -10.33 19.78 10.33
N THR A 24 -11.18 20.62 10.91
CA THR A 24 -12.62 20.60 10.66
C THR A 24 -12.91 20.80 9.17
N PHE A 25 -12.38 21.84 8.53
CA PHE A 25 -12.59 22.05 7.08
C PHE A 25 -12.08 20.88 6.23
N ALA A 26 -10.90 20.34 6.56
CA ALA A 26 -10.32 19.19 5.86
C ALA A 26 -11.08 17.88 6.09
N ALA A 27 -11.83 17.75 7.19
CA ALA A 27 -12.56 16.53 7.52
C ALA A 27 -14.05 16.59 7.16
N THR A 28 -14.67 17.78 7.15
CA THR A 28 -16.12 17.95 7.03
C THR A 28 -16.57 18.58 5.71
N SER A 29 -15.66 19.03 4.86
CA SER A 29 -16.03 19.52 3.53
C SER A 29 -16.59 18.38 2.67
N HIS A 30 -17.52 18.72 1.77
CA HIS A 30 -18.06 17.75 0.80
C HIS A 30 -16.94 17.09 -0.03
N MET A 31 -15.91 17.85 -0.41
CA MET A 31 -14.78 17.33 -1.16
C MET A 31 -13.95 16.33 -0.33
N ALA A 32 -13.81 16.56 0.97
CA ALA A 32 -13.13 15.61 1.85
C ALA A 32 -13.87 14.27 1.93
N ALA A 33 -15.19 14.30 2.11
CA ALA A 33 -16.01 13.09 2.10
C ALA A 33 -15.85 12.31 0.78
N VAL A 34 -15.96 12.99 -0.36
CA VAL A 34 -15.76 12.36 -1.68
C VAL A 34 -14.36 11.80 -1.85
N ALA A 35 -13.32 12.50 -1.36
CA ALA A 35 -11.94 12.01 -1.43
C ALA A 35 -11.74 10.74 -0.60
N PHE A 36 -12.34 10.66 0.60
CA PHE A 36 -12.31 9.44 1.40
C PHE A 36 -13.05 8.28 0.72
N ASP A 37 -14.25 8.54 0.18
CA ASP A 37 -15.02 7.51 -0.55
C ASP A 37 -14.24 6.98 -1.75
N LYS A 38 -13.62 7.87 -2.53
CA LYS A 38 -12.78 7.49 -3.68
C LYS A 38 -11.54 6.72 -3.26
N HIS A 39 -10.93 7.07 -2.12
CA HIS A 39 -9.79 6.33 -1.59
C HIS A 39 -10.18 4.91 -1.14
N VAL A 40 -11.37 4.74 -0.54
CA VAL A 40 -11.91 3.41 -0.18
C VAL A 40 -12.18 2.59 -1.44
N GLU A 41 -12.92 3.15 -2.40
CA GLU A 41 -13.25 2.50 -3.68
C GLU A 41 -11.98 2.03 -4.40
N PHE A 42 -10.97 2.90 -4.48
CA PHE A 42 -9.67 2.57 -5.03
C PHE A 42 -8.96 1.46 -4.25
N SER A 43 -8.90 1.57 -2.93
CA SER A 43 -8.18 0.64 -2.07
C SER A 43 -8.72 -0.79 -2.20
N GLU A 44 -10.05 -0.93 -2.23
CA GLU A 44 -10.71 -2.23 -2.40
C GLU A 44 -10.46 -2.82 -3.79
N ALA A 45 -10.64 -2.01 -4.84
CA ALA A 45 -10.40 -2.43 -6.22
C ALA A 45 -8.94 -2.83 -6.46
N TYR A 46 -8.00 -2.05 -5.93
CA TYR A 46 -6.57 -2.29 -6.10
C TYR A 46 -6.12 -3.53 -5.30
N ALA A 47 -6.59 -3.69 -4.06
CA ALA A 47 -6.30 -4.88 -3.26
C ALA A 47 -6.83 -6.16 -3.91
N LYS A 48 -8.04 -6.12 -4.47
CA LYS A 48 -8.61 -7.25 -5.21
C LYS A 48 -7.78 -7.59 -6.45
N GLY A 49 -7.46 -6.60 -7.28
CA GLY A 49 -6.65 -6.82 -8.48
C GLY A 49 -5.26 -7.35 -8.16
N LEU A 50 -4.66 -6.87 -7.07
CA LEU A 50 -3.37 -7.36 -6.61
C LEU A 50 -3.44 -8.83 -6.17
N LEU A 51 -4.46 -9.19 -5.38
CA LEU A 51 -4.67 -10.57 -4.96
C LEU A 51 -4.85 -11.51 -6.15
N GLU A 52 -5.67 -11.12 -7.12
CA GLU A 52 -5.86 -11.90 -8.35
C GLU A 52 -4.53 -12.10 -9.09
N ALA A 53 -3.72 -11.04 -9.22
CA ALA A 53 -2.41 -11.14 -9.87
C ALA A 53 -1.44 -12.06 -9.13
N LEU A 54 -1.39 -11.97 -7.79
CA LEU A 54 -0.52 -12.80 -6.96
C LEU A 54 -0.96 -14.26 -6.97
N PHE A 55 -2.26 -14.54 -6.82
CA PHE A 55 -2.75 -15.92 -6.89
C PHE A 55 -2.48 -16.54 -8.26
N GLU A 56 -2.65 -15.78 -9.33
CA GLU A 56 -2.35 -16.25 -10.67
C GLU A 56 -0.84 -16.52 -10.85
N LEU A 57 0.01 -15.59 -10.38
CA LEU A 57 1.46 -15.72 -10.37
C LEU A 57 1.93 -16.97 -9.62
N PHE A 58 1.43 -17.20 -8.41
CA PHE A 58 1.87 -18.33 -7.60
C PHE A 58 1.29 -19.66 -8.08
N ARG A 59 0.05 -19.68 -8.57
CA ARG A 59 -0.62 -20.91 -9.01
C ARG A 59 -0.17 -21.39 -10.38
N LYS A 60 -0.12 -20.49 -11.36
CA LYS A 60 0.19 -20.84 -12.75
C LYS A 60 1.61 -20.46 -13.17
N GLY A 61 2.32 -19.78 -12.27
CA GLY A 61 3.54 -19.10 -12.63
C GLY A 61 3.24 -17.77 -13.34
N PRO A 62 4.31 -17.03 -13.63
CA PRO A 62 4.28 -15.81 -14.46
C PRO A 62 3.85 -16.08 -15.91
N THR A 63 2.55 -15.91 -16.16
CA THR A 63 1.89 -16.08 -17.46
C THR A 63 1.55 -14.72 -18.10
N LYS A 64 1.04 -14.75 -19.34
CA LYS A 64 0.41 -13.58 -19.97
C LYS A 64 -0.74 -13.02 -19.11
N ASP A 65 -1.47 -13.88 -18.40
CA ASP A 65 -2.56 -13.45 -17.53
C ASP A 65 -2.05 -12.56 -16.39
N VAL A 66 -0.90 -12.88 -15.79
CA VAL A 66 -0.25 -12.04 -14.75
C VAL A 66 0.14 -10.67 -15.32
N ARG A 67 0.65 -10.63 -16.55
CA ARG A 67 0.97 -9.38 -17.24
C ARG A 67 -0.29 -8.53 -17.46
N ASP A 68 -1.37 -9.15 -17.91
CA ASP A 68 -2.64 -8.44 -18.15
C ASP A 68 -3.23 -7.92 -16.82
N GLN A 69 -3.08 -8.66 -15.72
CA GLN A 69 -3.46 -8.19 -14.39
C GLN A 69 -2.60 -7.00 -13.90
N ALA A 70 -1.27 -7.04 -14.13
CA ALA A 70 -0.40 -5.90 -13.80
C ALA A 70 -0.78 -4.63 -14.59
N ASN A 71 -1.15 -4.78 -15.87
CA ASN A 71 -1.64 -3.65 -16.68
C ASN A 71 -2.96 -3.09 -16.15
N LYS A 72 -3.90 -3.96 -15.72
CA LYS A 72 -5.16 -3.53 -15.12
C LYS A 72 -4.94 -2.72 -13.83
N LEU A 73 -3.98 -3.12 -12.98
CA LEU A 73 -3.62 -2.35 -11.79
C LEU A 73 -3.10 -0.96 -12.15
N SER A 74 -2.26 -0.86 -13.18
CA SER A 74 -1.75 0.43 -13.64
C SER A 74 -2.86 1.33 -14.20
N ASN A 75 -3.79 0.76 -14.96
CA ASN A 75 -4.97 1.50 -15.45
C ASN A 75 -5.83 1.99 -14.29
N LEU A 76 -6.09 1.13 -13.30
CA LEU A 76 -6.83 1.50 -12.11
C LEU A 76 -6.14 2.65 -11.36
N ARG A 77 -4.81 2.63 -11.21
CA ARG A 77 -4.07 3.76 -10.62
C ARG A 77 -4.26 5.06 -11.42
N HIS A 78 -4.20 5.00 -12.75
CA HIS A 78 -4.42 6.16 -13.61
C HIS A 78 -5.85 6.72 -13.50
N ASP A 79 -6.87 5.85 -13.41
CA ASP A 79 -8.26 6.26 -13.26
C ASP A 79 -8.50 7.05 -11.96
N TYR A 80 -7.70 6.77 -10.93
CA TYR A 80 -7.81 7.40 -9.62
C TYR A 80 -6.73 8.44 -9.32
N VAL A 81 -5.83 8.75 -10.27
CA VAL A 81 -4.61 9.55 -10.02
C VAL A 81 -4.88 10.90 -9.34
N VAL A 82 -6.02 11.54 -9.63
CA VAL A 82 -6.42 12.83 -9.03
C VAL A 82 -6.79 12.73 -7.55
N TRP A 83 -7.11 11.52 -7.08
CA TRP A 83 -7.48 11.20 -5.71
C TRP A 83 -6.32 10.59 -4.92
N LEU A 84 -5.19 10.30 -5.57
CA LEU A 84 -4.01 9.74 -4.95
C LEU A 84 -3.01 10.83 -4.59
N THR A 85 -2.33 10.64 -3.46
CA THR A 85 -1.17 11.47 -3.17
C THR A 85 0.00 11.05 -4.07
N LYS A 86 0.90 12.00 -4.35
CA LYS A 86 2.13 11.72 -5.11
C LYS A 86 2.95 10.56 -4.53
N ASP A 87 2.93 10.41 -3.21
CA ASP A 87 3.64 9.35 -2.51
C ASP A 87 2.98 7.98 -2.77
N ILE A 88 1.65 7.89 -2.61
CA ILE A 88 0.89 6.66 -2.91
C ILE A 88 1.11 6.26 -4.37
N ASP A 89 0.92 7.20 -5.31
CA ASP A 89 1.06 6.96 -6.75
C ASP A 89 2.46 6.40 -7.10
N SER A 90 3.52 7.03 -6.59
CA SER A 90 4.91 6.62 -6.81
C SER A 90 5.23 5.25 -6.20
N GLN A 91 4.70 4.94 -5.02
CA GLN A 91 4.90 3.65 -4.38
C GLN A 91 4.17 2.52 -5.12
N LEU A 92 2.94 2.76 -5.56
CA LEU A 92 2.17 1.79 -6.34
C LEU A 92 2.79 1.53 -7.71
N GLN A 93 3.30 2.57 -8.39
CA GLN A 93 4.01 2.40 -9.65
C GLN A 93 5.23 1.48 -9.53
N LYS A 94 6.00 1.59 -8.44
CA LYS A 94 7.13 0.67 -8.19
C LYS A 94 6.64 -0.77 -8.02
N PHE A 95 5.51 -0.94 -7.33
CA PHE A 95 4.88 -2.24 -7.10
C PHE A 95 4.39 -2.88 -8.40
N GLU A 96 3.67 -2.12 -9.24
CA GLU A 96 3.20 -2.53 -10.57
C GLU A 96 4.37 -2.93 -11.47
N LYS A 97 5.45 -2.14 -11.47
CA LYS A 97 6.63 -2.42 -12.28
C LYS A 97 7.30 -3.73 -11.88
N ALA A 98 7.41 -4.00 -10.58
CA ALA A 98 7.97 -5.27 -10.09
C ALA A 98 7.11 -6.47 -10.53
N LEU A 99 5.78 -6.36 -10.43
CA LEU A 99 4.86 -7.40 -10.89
C LEU A 99 4.97 -7.62 -12.42
N LEU A 100 5.16 -6.54 -13.19
CA LEU A 100 5.36 -6.64 -14.63
C LEU A 100 6.71 -7.27 -14.99
N GLU A 101 7.78 -6.91 -14.30
CA GLU A 101 9.10 -7.52 -14.47
C GLU A 101 9.07 -9.03 -14.15
N LEU A 102 8.33 -9.43 -13.11
CA LEU A 102 8.03 -10.84 -12.83
C LEU A 102 7.26 -11.52 -13.98
N ALA A 103 6.25 -10.88 -14.53
CA ALA A 103 5.50 -11.49 -15.62
C ALA A 103 6.35 -11.64 -16.90
N MET A 104 7.22 -10.66 -17.17
CA MET A 104 8.07 -10.66 -18.37
C MET A 104 9.23 -11.64 -18.27
N GLY A 105 9.96 -11.67 -17.15
CA GLY A 105 11.16 -12.50 -17.00
C GLY A 105 10.87 -13.99 -17.17
N ALA A 106 9.63 -14.41 -16.98
CA ALA A 106 9.25 -15.80 -17.11
C ALA A 106 8.73 -16.22 -18.46
N SER A 107 8.31 -15.27 -19.30
CA SER A 107 8.15 -15.58 -20.72
C SER A 107 9.44 -16.17 -21.30
N ILE A 108 10.60 -15.80 -20.75
CA ILE A 108 11.93 -16.34 -21.07
C ILE A 108 12.15 -17.72 -20.42
N VAL A 109 11.65 -17.92 -19.19
CA VAL A 109 11.81 -19.19 -18.46
C VAL A 109 10.94 -20.31 -19.04
N TYR A 110 9.73 -20.00 -19.50
CA TYR A 110 8.76 -20.97 -20.02
C TYR A 110 8.76 -21.09 -21.55
N ASP A 111 9.66 -20.39 -22.25
CA ASP A 111 9.86 -20.59 -23.69
C ASP A 111 10.46 -21.98 -23.95
N GLU A 112 9.64 -22.94 -24.39
CA GLU A 112 10.04 -24.33 -24.68
C GLU A 112 11.20 -24.46 -25.67
N SER A 113 11.52 -23.41 -26.44
CA SER A 113 12.68 -23.38 -27.33
C SER A 113 14.02 -23.23 -26.60
N ILE A 114 13.99 -22.86 -25.31
CA ILE A 114 15.17 -22.70 -24.45
C ILE A 114 15.36 -24.00 -23.63
N PRO A 115 16.57 -24.57 -23.52
CA PRO A 115 16.79 -25.76 -22.68
C PRO A 115 16.55 -25.46 -21.19
N PRO A 116 16.03 -26.41 -20.39
CA PRO A 116 16.02 -26.30 -18.94
C PRO A 116 17.46 -26.34 -18.40
N ASN A 117 18.09 -25.17 -18.29
CA ASN A 117 19.46 -25.01 -17.83
C ASN A 117 19.49 -24.24 -16.48
N ALA A 118 20.67 -24.19 -15.85
CA ALA A 118 20.90 -23.42 -14.60
C ALA A 118 20.60 -21.91 -14.75
N GLU A 119 20.56 -21.41 -15.98
CA GLU A 119 20.25 -20.02 -16.32
C GLU A 119 18.77 -19.69 -16.10
N ARG A 120 17.85 -20.62 -16.41
CA ARG A 120 16.42 -20.46 -16.09
C ARG A 120 16.14 -20.37 -14.59
N GLN A 121 16.80 -21.23 -13.80
CA GLN A 121 16.70 -21.21 -12.34
C GLN A 121 17.18 -19.86 -11.78
N LYS A 122 18.30 -19.35 -12.31
CA LYS A 122 18.87 -18.05 -11.92
C LYS A 122 17.95 -16.88 -12.28
N VAL A 123 17.34 -16.90 -13.45
CA VAL A 123 16.37 -15.88 -13.87
C VAL A 123 15.15 -15.88 -12.95
N LEU A 124 14.60 -17.06 -12.62
CA LEU A 124 13.52 -17.17 -11.63
C LEU A 124 13.90 -16.59 -10.27
N GLU A 125 15.07 -16.94 -9.74
CA GLU A 125 15.54 -16.44 -8.44
C GLU A 125 15.75 -14.91 -8.44
N GLU A 126 16.34 -14.34 -9.50
CA GLU A 126 16.52 -12.89 -9.64
C GLU A 126 15.19 -12.13 -9.74
N MET A 127 14.23 -12.71 -10.47
CA MET A 127 12.89 -12.16 -10.61
C MET A 127 12.18 -12.09 -9.26
N TYR A 128 12.09 -13.21 -8.55
CA TYR A 128 11.42 -13.20 -7.26
C TYR A 128 12.15 -12.36 -6.21
N ARG A 129 13.49 -12.30 -6.26
CA ARG A 129 14.27 -11.38 -5.42
C ARG A 129 13.92 -9.93 -5.67
N THR A 130 13.63 -9.56 -6.92
CA THR A 130 13.22 -8.20 -7.30
C THR A 130 11.84 -7.88 -6.73
N PHE A 131 10.90 -8.82 -6.81
CA PHE A 131 9.60 -8.67 -6.17
C PHE A 131 9.69 -8.59 -4.64
N ALA A 132 10.49 -9.45 -4.01
CA ALA A 132 10.70 -9.44 -2.57
C ALA A 132 11.22 -8.08 -2.06
N LYS A 133 12.14 -7.45 -2.79
CA LYS A 133 12.62 -6.10 -2.48
C LYS A 133 11.51 -5.05 -2.50
N VAL A 134 10.62 -5.12 -3.49
CA VAL A 134 9.55 -4.13 -3.68
C VAL A 134 8.39 -4.37 -2.71
N ALA A 135 8.12 -5.63 -2.37
CA ALA A 135 7.18 -6.00 -1.32
C ALA A 135 7.74 -5.80 0.11
N ASN A 136 8.95 -5.25 0.24
CA ASN A 136 9.65 -5.06 1.52
C ASN A 136 9.79 -6.37 2.34
N MET A 137 9.87 -7.51 1.65
CA MET A 137 10.14 -8.82 2.23
C MET A 137 11.63 -8.85 2.60
N LYS A 138 11.94 -8.66 3.87
CA LYS A 138 13.30 -8.79 4.40
C LYS A 138 13.77 -10.23 4.19
N GLU A 139 14.60 -10.39 3.16
CA GLU A 139 15.32 -11.60 2.79
C GLU A 139 14.51 -12.73 2.14
N TRP A 140 14.76 -12.94 0.85
CA TRP A 140 14.77 -14.29 0.29
C TRP A 140 16.08 -14.95 0.72
N SER A 141 16.08 -15.55 1.91
CA SER A 141 17.24 -16.23 2.53
C SER A 141 17.06 -17.75 2.58
N GLY A 142 16.66 -18.35 1.45
CA GLY A 142 16.63 -19.82 1.30
C GLY A 142 15.56 -20.55 2.12
N GLN A 143 14.64 -19.84 2.78
CA GLN A 143 13.40 -20.44 3.30
C GLN A 143 12.36 -20.53 2.18
N GLN A 144 11.62 -21.64 2.11
CA GLN A 144 10.48 -21.77 1.21
C GLN A 144 9.44 -20.71 1.60
N LEU A 145 9.34 -19.67 0.78
CA LEU A 145 8.22 -18.76 0.82
C LEU A 145 7.00 -19.59 0.42
N THR A 146 6.11 -19.88 1.37
CA THR A 146 4.79 -20.39 0.99
C THR A 146 4.06 -19.26 0.27
N ASP A 147 3.31 -19.59 -0.77
CA ASP A 147 2.51 -18.62 -1.54
C ASP A 147 1.65 -17.74 -0.62
N GLU A 148 1.14 -18.33 0.46
CA GLU A 148 0.34 -17.65 1.48
C GLU A 148 1.14 -16.58 2.26
N LEU A 149 2.38 -16.86 2.66
CA LEU A 149 3.23 -15.89 3.35
C LEU A 149 3.60 -14.72 2.42
N ALA A 150 3.82 -15.02 1.14
CA ALA A 150 4.10 -14.03 0.11
C ALA A 150 2.93 -13.06 -0.09
N VAL A 151 1.73 -13.63 -0.24
CA VAL A 151 0.48 -12.88 -0.41
C VAL A 151 0.21 -12.00 0.81
N ASN A 152 0.34 -12.53 2.03
CA ASN A 152 0.11 -11.78 3.25
C ASN A 152 1.08 -10.60 3.41
N THR A 153 2.35 -10.79 3.08
CA THR A 153 3.34 -9.70 3.17
C THR A 153 3.09 -8.63 2.11
N ALA A 154 2.73 -9.02 0.88
CA ALA A 154 2.35 -8.07 -0.17
C ALA A 154 1.11 -7.25 0.21
N LEU A 155 0.10 -7.88 0.82
CA LEU A 155 -1.07 -7.19 1.36
C LEU A 155 -0.72 -6.22 2.49
N GLN A 156 0.18 -6.61 3.40
CA GLN A 156 0.63 -5.74 4.49
C GLN A 156 1.36 -4.50 3.95
N GLN A 157 2.22 -4.69 2.94
CA GLN A 157 2.88 -3.58 2.27
C GLN A 157 1.86 -2.67 1.57
N LEU A 158 0.85 -3.24 0.89
CA LEU A 158 -0.22 -2.47 0.28
C LEU A 158 -0.99 -1.64 1.32
N ARG A 159 -1.38 -2.23 2.46
CA ARG A 159 -2.06 -1.49 3.55
C ARG A 159 -1.21 -0.35 4.09
N THR A 160 0.10 -0.51 4.11
CA THR A 160 1.04 0.53 4.51
C THR A 160 1.06 1.65 3.48
N ILE A 161 1.19 1.33 2.19
CA ILE A 161 1.18 2.31 1.09
C ILE A 161 -0.12 3.11 1.10
N LEU A 162 -1.27 2.44 1.23
CA LEU A 162 -2.60 3.07 1.22
C LEU A 162 -2.93 3.81 2.54
N GLY A 163 -2.04 3.80 3.54
CA GLY A 163 -2.24 4.46 4.83
C GLY A 163 -3.30 3.80 5.73
N ILE A 164 -3.78 2.61 5.37
CA ILE A 164 -4.81 1.87 6.12
C ILE A 164 -4.31 1.47 7.50
N GLU A 165 -3.04 1.05 7.63
CA GLU A 165 -2.44 0.71 8.93
C GLU A 165 -2.45 1.91 9.89
N THR A 166 -2.15 3.11 9.38
CA THR A 166 -2.20 4.33 10.20
C THR A 166 -3.63 4.67 10.61
N LEU A 167 -4.60 4.54 9.72
CA LEU A 167 -6.02 4.80 10.02
C LEU A 167 -6.57 3.82 11.07
N VAL A 168 -6.31 2.52 10.91
CA VAL A 168 -6.72 1.49 11.88
C VAL A 168 -6.05 1.74 13.23
N GLY A 169 -4.76 2.06 13.24
CA GLY A 169 -4.02 2.37 14.47
C GLY A 169 -4.52 3.64 15.19
N LEU A 170 -4.95 4.67 14.45
CA LEU A 170 -5.60 5.85 15.02
C LEU A 170 -6.96 5.50 15.62
N ARG A 171 -7.78 4.72 14.90
CA ARG A 171 -9.07 4.25 15.40
C ARG A 171 -8.93 3.46 16.70
N MET A 172 -7.98 2.53 16.76
CA MET A 172 -7.72 1.75 17.98
C MET A 172 -7.38 2.63 19.18
N ARG A 173 -6.49 3.61 19.00
CA ARG A 173 -6.13 4.57 20.06
C ARG A 173 -7.32 5.41 20.53
N ILE A 174 -8.18 5.85 19.60
CA ILE A 174 -9.39 6.61 19.94
C ILE A 174 -10.34 5.75 20.78
N VAL A 175 -10.58 4.51 20.35
CA VAL A 175 -11.44 3.56 21.08
C VAL A 175 -10.89 3.28 22.48
N GLU A 176 -9.58 3.02 22.60
CA GLU A 176 -8.93 2.79 23.90
C GLU A 176 -9.02 3.99 24.85
N ASN A 177 -8.91 5.21 24.32
CA ASN A 177 -9.05 6.41 25.14
C ASN A 177 -10.50 6.62 25.59
N ALA A 178 -11.46 6.42 24.69
CA ALA A 178 -12.89 6.51 25.02
C ALA A 178 -13.30 5.48 26.06
N THR A 179 -12.79 4.23 25.98
CA THR A 179 -13.09 3.20 26.98
C THR A 179 -12.45 3.50 28.34
N LYS A 180 -11.24 4.08 28.37
CA LYS A 180 -10.61 4.54 29.63
C LYS A 180 -11.41 5.66 30.28
N GLU A 181 -11.87 6.63 29.51
CA GLU A 181 -12.69 7.75 30.03
C GLU A 181 -14.02 7.25 30.61
N LEU A 182 -14.70 6.31 29.92
CA LEU A 182 -15.91 5.66 30.40
C LEU A 182 -15.68 4.83 31.68
N ALA A 183 -14.52 4.19 31.83
CA ALA A 183 -14.14 3.45 33.04
C ALA A 183 -13.79 4.36 34.24
N THR A 184 -13.56 5.65 33.99
CA THR A 184 -13.25 6.67 35.02
C THR A 184 -14.43 7.56 35.40
N GLN A 185 -15.60 7.39 34.76
CA GLN A 185 -16.84 8.04 35.17
C GLN A 185 -17.51 7.21 36.27
N PRO A 186 -17.82 7.78 37.45
CA PRO A 186 -18.46 7.09 38.57
C PRO A 186 -19.92 6.70 38.30
#